data_AF-A0AAW0ZCY5-F1
#
_entry.id   AF-A0AAW0ZCY5-F1
#
_cell.length_a   1.000
_cell.length_b   1.000
_cell.length_c   1.000
_cell.angle_alpha   90.00
_cell.angle_beta   90.00
_cell.angle_gamma   90.00
#
_symmetry.space_group_name_H-M   'P 1'
#
loop_
_entity.id
_entity.type
_entity.pdbx_description
1 polymer ?
#
loop_
_entity_poly.entity_id
_entity_poly.type
_entity_poly.pdbx_seq_one_letter_code
_entity_poly.pdbx_strand_id
1 'polypeptide(L)'
;MMRRKRGGLKSVRKMAKKTTPAALQTEISNNDEWERLLTKPVVDIYSEWSGPCTGMVSTLKKIKMEIGGDALSYATAKCDYITDLERFQGKSEPTWMFIHNGRMVNLMFGAQCPQLLKVLTMELQRVQNGEEHEFSLDVSERSPEEIKRLKIIEEARIAKEAAKKAQKEAEAVARYEAEMLHLTTSLNKETCLLLYPWIFKDEEGHKRDKKSSPPYVELIEEILPGNYTVEQEIRKRLNENILSTMFNESDYVLPPNAKQLLLDGKCMFMRLKFSETKPETDIHEYLLNLLFGEPKLPNTETILNEECYAIRHRPAYITNENEIFPIAWTPPNCRNKAITFRTIFPTYTNSTYPYEDKTAKVPIVLFKYDYTRKNELRMVLQEFEDEVVNFGIFESDKPPEAKLIAKNITDFELNTRERTGYEIFVCVVKKVGCEAFLGFAGIGPYHVSENPEKGIEESKLYFPDVTASEETQSDDEEKPEELIENPEGNQNET
;
A
#
# COMPACT_ATOMS: atom_id res chain seq x y z
N MET A 1 41.53 90.44 14.48
CA MET A 1 42.24 90.54 13.19
C MET A 1 41.82 89.36 12.32
N MET A 2 40.89 89.54 11.37
CA MET A 2 41.14 89.89 9.96
C MET A 2 41.85 88.82 9.12
N ARG A 3 41.18 88.47 8.01
CA ARG A 3 41.64 88.04 6.65
C ARG A 3 41.37 86.58 6.31
N ARG A 4 40.93 86.21 5.11
CA ARG A 4 40.21 86.85 3.97
C ARG A 4 40.06 85.71 2.96
N LYS A 5 38.89 85.62 2.31
CA LYS A 5 38.59 84.73 1.18
C LYS A 5 39.65 84.80 0.07
N ARG A 6 39.95 83.65 -0.55
CA ARG A 6 40.36 83.57 -1.97
C ARG A 6 39.47 82.54 -2.68
N GLY A 7 38.69 83.02 -3.63
CA GLY A 7 37.94 82.18 -4.56
C GLY A 7 38.85 81.63 -5.66
N GLY A 8 38.55 80.41 -6.10
CA GLY A 8 39.09 79.79 -7.31
C GLY A 8 37.93 79.37 -8.21
N LEU A 9 38.00 79.75 -9.49
CA LEU A 9 37.01 79.51 -10.52
C LEU A 9 36.66 78.02 -10.68
N LYS A 10 35.35 77.71 -10.76
CA LYS A 10 34.86 76.40 -11.20
C LYS A 10 34.98 76.30 -12.72
N SER A 11 35.89 75.44 -13.19
CA SER A 11 35.89 74.94 -14.57
C SER A 11 34.70 74.01 -14.78
N VAL A 12 33.81 74.35 -15.71
CA VAL A 12 32.68 73.53 -16.12
C VAL A 12 33.20 72.45 -17.07
N ARG A 13 33.48 71.25 -16.55
CA ARG A 13 33.64 70.05 -17.39
C ARG A 13 32.25 69.55 -17.79
N LYS A 14 31.89 69.70 -19.07
CA LYS A 14 30.79 68.95 -19.70
C LYS A 14 31.12 67.46 -19.60
N MET A 15 30.38 66.71 -18.77
CA MET A 15 30.41 65.25 -18.79
C MET A 15 29.70 64.77 -20.05
N ALA A 16 30.41 64.05 -20.92
CA ALA A 16 29.81 63.22 -21.94
C ALA A 16 28.91 62.18 -21.25
N LYS A 17 27.66 62.03 -21.73
CA LYS A 17 26.76 60.96 -21.29
C LYS A 17 27.47 59.62 -21.55
N LYS A 18 27.81 58.89 -20.47
CA LYS A 18 28.17 57.47 -20.56
C LYS A 18 26.95 56.72 -21.06
N THR A 19 27.00 56.25 -22.30
CA THR A 19 26.03 55.30 -22.84
C THR A 19 26.16 54.00 -22.06
N THR A 20 25.14 53.67 -21.29
CA THR A 20 25.03 52.38 -20.58
C THR A 20 25.02 51.25 -21.61
N PRO A 21 25.79 50.15 -21.43
CA PRO A 21 25.71 49.02 -22.35
C PRO A 21 24.30 48.42 -22.30
N ALA A 22 23.71 48.15 -23.47
CA ALA A 22 22.39 47.53 -23.56
C ALA A 22 22.38 46.17 -22.86
N ALA A 23 21.40 45.93 -21.99
CA ALA A 23 21.22 44.64 -21.33
C ALA A 23 20.98 43.56 -22.40
N LEU A 24 21.79 42.50 -22.36
CA LEU A 24 21.75 41.39 -23.34
C LEU A 24 20.50 40.50 -23.22
N GLN A 25 19.77 40.61 -22.12
CA GLN A 25 18.66 39.73 -21.76
C GLN A 25 17.43 40.60 -21.50
N THR A 26 16.35 40.34 -22.23
CA THR A 26 15.02 40.88 -21.89
C THR A 26 14.28 39.80 -21.12
N GLU A 27 13.91 40.10 -19.89
CA GLU A 27 13.04 39.24 -19.09
C GLU A 27 11.58 39.49 -19.49
N ILE A 28 10.80 38.42 -19.62
CA ILE A 28 9.41 38.41 -20.06
C ILE A 28 8.58 37.75 -18.98
N SER A 29 7.52 38.42 -18.55
CA SER A 29 6.76 38.03 -17.36
C SER A 29 5.24 38.16 -17.49
N ASN A 30 4.73 38.41 -18.69
CA ASN A 30 3.30 38.46 -18.98
C ASN A 30 3.02 38.18 -20.48
N ASN A 31 1.75 37.91 -20.80
CA ASN A 31 1.30 37.59 -22.16
C ASN A 31 1.54 38.74 -23.16
N ASP A 32 1.36 40.00 -22.77
CA ASP A 32 1.55 41.16 -23.67
C ASP A 32 3.02 41.30 -24.14
N GLU A 33 3.96 41.09 -23.23
CA GLU A 33 5.39 41.06 -23.53
C GLU A 33 5.76 39.84 -24.36
N TRP A 34 5.10 38.70 -24.11
CA TRP A 34 5.28 37.46 -24.86
C TRP A 34 4.89 37.60 -26.33
N GLU A 35 3.73 38.19 -26.63
CA GLU A 35 3.30 38.42 -28.02
C GLU A 35 4.29 39.31 -28.79
N ARG A 36 4.85 40.33 -28.14
CA ARG A 36 5.86 41.22 -28.75
C ARG A 36 7.20 40.49 -28.96
N LEU A 37 7.48 39.48 -28.13
CA LEU A 37 8.70 38.68 -28.15
C LEU A 37 8.75 37.70 -29.33
N LEU A 38 7.61 37.28 -29.90
CA LEU A 38 7.53 36.29 -30.99
C LEU A 38 8.35 36.66 -32.25
N THR A 39 8.92 37.87 -32.28
CA THR A 39 9.89 38.36 -33.26
C THR A 39 11.36 38.02 -32.95
N LYS A 40 11.67 37.48 -31.77
CA LYS A 40 13.03 37.12 -31.30
C LYS A 40 13.29 35.61 -31.42
N PRO A 41 14.53 35.18 -31.73
CA PRO A 41 14.80 33.81 -32.13
C PRO A 41 15.04 32.78 -31.00
N VAL A 42 15.45 33.19 -29.78
CA VAL A 42 15.77 32.22 -28.71
C VAL A 42 15.26 32.69 -27.34
N VAL A 43 14.55 31.81 -26.64
CA VAL A 43 13.99 32.06 -25.31
C VAL A 43 14.43 30.96 -24.33
N ASP A 44 14.96 31.36 -23.18
CA ASP A 44 15.16 30.50 -22.00
C ASP A 44 13.92 30.57 -21.10
N ILE A 45 13.18 29.48 -21.03
CA ILE A 45 11.94 29.35 -20.27
C ILE A 45 12.25 28.69 -18.93
N TYR A 46 11.79 29.31 -17.84
CA TYR A 46 12.03 28.87 -16.48
C TYR A 46 10.84 29.14 -15.57
N SER A 47 10.73 28.37 -14.48
CA SER A 47 9.77 28.64 -13.41
C SER A 47 10.33 29.68 -12.43
N GLU A 48 9.50 30.58 -11.93
CA GLU A 48 9.87 31.71 -11.07
C GLU A 48 10.73 31.29 -9.88
N TRP A 49 10.34 30.20 -9.21
CA TRP A 49 11.04 29.68 -8.04
C TRP A 49 12.46 29.17 -8.35
N SER A 50 12.71 28.74 -9.60
CA SER A 50 14.01 28.21 -10.05
C SER A 50 14.94 29.30 -10.59
N GLY A 51 14.37 30.38 -11.13
CA GLY A 51 15.13 31.43 -11.82
C GLY A 51 15.70 30.98 -13.18
N PRO A 52 16.19 31.93 -14.01
CA PRO A 52 16.75 31.60 -15.32
C PRO A 52 18.12 30.91 -15.19
N CYS A 53 18.56 30.24 -16.25
CA CYS A 53 19.83 29.50 -16.20
C CYS A 53 21.06 30.42 -16.20
N THR A 54 21.56 30.75 -15.03
CA THR A 54 22.74 31.64 -14.87
C THR A 54 24.03 31.02 -15.42
N GLY A 55 24.17 29.69 -15.34
CA GLY A 55 25.35 28.96 -15.83
C GLY A 55 25.54 29.01 -17.35
N MET A 56 24.47 29.27 -18.11
CA MET A 56 24.48 29.27 -19.57
C MET A 56 24.71 30.65 -20.18
N VAL A 57 24.67 31.71 -19.37
CA VAL A 57 24.79 33.11 -19.82
C VAL A 57 26.12 33.40 -20.52
N SER A 58 27.22 32.81 -20.05
CA SER A 58 28.55 32.96 -20.68
C SER A 58 28.58 32.34 -22.08
N THR A 59 27.98 31.16 -22.24
CA THR A 59 27.85 30.46 -23.52
C THR A 59 27.02 31.26 -24.51
N LEU A 60 25.85 31.77 -24.11
CA LEU A 60 25.00 32.60 -24.98
C LEU A 60 25.70 33.89 -25.43
N LYS A 61 26.44 34.54 -24.52
CA LYS A 61 27.25 35.72 -24.87
C LYS A 61 28.29 35.38 -25.94
N LYS A 62 28.98 34.26 -25.78
CA LYS A 62 29.95 33.77 -26.76
C LYS A 62 29.29 33.54 -28.12
N ILE A 63 28.12 32.89 -28.15
CA ILE A 63 27.39 32.60 -29.40
C ILE A 63 26.95 33.89 -30.10
N LYS A 64 26.41 34.86 -29.36
CA LYS A 64 26.02 36.15 -29.93
C LYS A 64 27.20 36.90 -30.53
N MET A 65 28.36 36.83 -29.88
CA MET A 65 29.60 37.48 -30.36
C MET A 65 30.22 36.77 -31.58
N GLU A 66 30.20 35.44 -31.62
CA GLU A 66 30.92 34.65 -32.63
C GLU A 66 30.08 34.29 -33.86
N ILE A 67 28.77 34.08 -33.71
CA ILE A 67 27.91 33.45 -34.73
C ILE A 67 26.68 34.31 -35.05
N GLY A 68 26.01 34.83 -34.02
CA GLY A 68 24.68 35.41 -34.15
C GLY A 68 24.61 36.88 -34.59
N GLY A 69 25.66 37.66 -34.33
CA GLY A 69 25.67 39.10 -34.63
C GLY A 69 24.42 39.83 -34.12
N ASP A 70 23.88 40.74 -34.93
CA ASP A 70 22.64 41.47 -34.63
C ASP A 70 21.36 40.65 -34.87
N ALA A 71 21.44 39.52 -35.59
CA ALA A 71 20.30 38.66 -35.92
C ALA A 71 19.86 37.78 -34.74
N LEU A 72 20.77 37.48 -33.81
CA LEU A 72 20.47 36.70 -32.62
C LEU A 72 20.04 37.61 -31.46
N SER A 73 18.74 37.60 -31.15
CA SER A 73 18.22 38.18 -29.91
C SER A 73 17.79 37.11 -28.93
N TYR A 74 18.05 37.38 -27.64
CA TYR A 74 17.86 36.43 -26.55
C TYR A 74 16.93 37.03 -25.50
N ALA A 75 16.06 36.18 -24.93
CA ALA A 75 15.18 36.54 -23.84
C ALA A 75 15.04 35.40 -22.83
N THR A 76 14.57 35.75 -21.64
CA THR A 76 14.21 34.80 -20.60
C THR A 76 12.72 34.97 -20.32
N ALA A 77 11.97 33.88 -20.16
CA ALA A 77 10.52 33.91 -19.96
C ALA A 77 10.10 33.14 -18.71
N LYS A 78 9.33 33.79 -17.84
CA LYS A 78 8.72 33.17 -16.66
C LYS A 78 7.45 32.42 -17.07
N CYS A 79 7.51 31.09 -17.10
CA CYS A 79 6.37 30.28 -17.55
C CYS A 79 5.14 30.35 -16.62
N ASP A 80 5.31 30.73 -15.36
CA ASP A 80 4.23 30.85 -14.37
C ASP A 80 3.17 31.90 -14.74
N TYR A 81 3.55 32.89 -15.57
CA TYR A 81 2.72 34.06 -15.89
C TYR A 81 2.36 34.17 -17.38
N ILE A 82 2.67 33.15 -18.18
CA ILE A 82 2.49 33.16 -19.63
C ILE A 82 1.70 31.92 -20.04
N THR A 83 0.52 32.13 -20.63
CA THR A 83 -0.45 31.06 -20.93
C THR A 83 0.13 30.02 -21.88
N ASP A 84 0.81 30.46 -22.95
CA ASP A 84 1.44 29.55 -23.92
C ASP A 84 2.51 28.66 -23.29
N LEU A 85 3.10 29.06 -22.16
CA LEU A 85 4.24 28.40 -21.53
C LEU A 85 3.86 27.59 -20.28
N GLU A 86 2.57 27.55 -19.92
CA GLU A 86 2.08 26.88 -18.71
C GLU A 86 2.58 25.43 -18.58
N ARG A 87 2.69 24.72 -19.71
CA ARG A 87 3.19 23.33 -19.75
C ARG A 87 4.62 23.13 -19.23
N PHE A 88 5.42 24.19 -19.12
CA PHE A 88 6.80 24.16 -18.61
C PHE A 88 6.90 24.52 -17.13
N GLN A 89 5.78 24.75 -16.44
CA GLN A 89 5.77 25.09 -15.02
C GLN A 89 6.23 23.93 -14.12
N GLY A 90 6.75 24.28 -12.94
CA GLY A 90 7.18 23.32 -11.92
C GLY A 90 8.45 22.55 -12.27
N LYS A 91 9.24 23.02 -13.24
CA LYS A 91 10.51 22.41 -13.66
C LYS A 91 11.68 23.34 -13.33
N SER A 92 12.76 22.78 -12.79
CA SER A 92 14.04 23.48 -12.58
C SER A 92 15.00 23.35 -13.75
N GLU A 93 14.68 22.49 -14.72
CA GLU A 93 15.46 22.31 -15.95
C GLU A 93 15.15 23.47 -16.92
N PRO A 94 16.17 24.20 -17.43
CA PRO A 94 15.92 25.27 -18.40
C PRO A 94 15.43 24.70 -19.73
N THR A 95 14.47 25.39 -20.34
CA THR A 95 13.91 25.00 -21.64
C THR A 95 14.19 26.07 -22.68
N TRP A 96 14.93 25.70 -23.73
CA TRP A 96 15.36 26.59 -24.81
C TRP A 96 14.40 26.45 -25.99
N MET A 97 13.60 27.47 -26.22
CA MET A 97 12.68 27.54 -27.36
C MET A 97 13.30 28.40 -28.47
N PHE A 98 13.31 27.85 -29.68
CA PHE A 98 13.76 28.55 -30.88
C PHE A 98 12.53 28.98 -31.67
N ILE A 99 12.44 30.27 -31.98
CA ILE A 99 11.28 30.89 -32.62
C ILE A 99 11.69 31.48 -33.96
N HIS A 100 10.94 31.17 -35.01
CA HIS A 100 11.08 31.80 -36.32
C HIS A 100 9.71 32.15 -36.87
N ASN A 101 9.53 33.41 -37.32
CA ASN A 101 8.25 33.95 -37.79
C ASN A 101 7.09 33.71 -36.80
N GLY A 102 7.36 33.89 -35.50
CA GLY A 102 6.39 33.70 -34.43
C GLY A 102 5.99 32.26 -34.14
N ARG A 103 6.66 31.27 -34.74
CA ARG A 103 6.39 29.84 -34.54
C ARG A 103 7.59 29.15 -33.91
N MET A 104 7.34 28.15 -33.07
CA MET A 104 8.37 27.31 -32.49
C MET A 104 8.93 26.38 -33.57
N VAL A 105 10.24 26.44 -33.79
CA VAL A 105 10.94 25.62 -34.80
C VAL A 105 11.90 24.59 -34.20
N ASN A 106 12.28 24.79 -32.94
CA ASN A 106 13.08 23.82 -32.19
C ASN A 106 12.84 24.02 -30.69
N LEU A 107 13.02 22.94 -29.91
CA LEU A 107 12.88 22.96 -28.45
C LEU A 107 13.93 22.03 -27.85
N MET A 108 14.70 22.54 -26.89
CA MET A 108 15.74 21.77 -26.20
C MET A 108 15.60 21.94 -24.69
N PHE A 109 15.69 20.84 -23.95
CA PHE A 109 15.66 20.83 -22.50
C PHE A 109 17.07 20.63 -21.93
N GLY A 110 17.38 21.36 -20.86
CA GLY A 110 18.59 21.17 -20.07
C GLY A 110 19.72 22.16 -20.38
N ALA A 111 20.76 22.10 -19.56
CA ALA A 111 21.92 23.01 -19.60
C ALA A 111 23.13 22.41 -20.35
N GLN A 112 22.89 21.65 -21.42
CA GLN A 112 23.97 21.02 -22.20
C GLN A 112 24.57 22.00 -23.22
N CYS A 113 25.63 22.71 -22.83
CA CYS A 113 26.33 23.72 -23.66
C CYS A 113 26.65 23.27 -25.10
N PRO A 114 27.31 22.11 -25.35
CA PRO A 114 27.68 21.71 -26.71
C PRO A 114 26.46 21.44 -27.60
N GLN A 115 25.39 20.92 -27.02
CA GLN A 115 24.15 20.63 -27.74
C GLN A 115 23.41 21.93 -28.09
N LEU A 116 23.31 22.87 -27.13
CA LEU A 116 22.73 24.19 -27.39
C LEU A 116 23.45 24.91 -28.53
N LEU A 117 24.79 24.90 -28.51
CA LEU A 117 25.63 25.46 -29.56
C LEU A 117 25.32 24.85 -30.94
N LYS A 118 25.23 23.52 -31.01
CA LYS A 118 24.96 22.80 -32.24
C LYS A 118 23.56 23.13 -32.80
N VAL A 119 22.52 23.05 -31.96
CA VAL A 119 21.14 23.33 -32.36
C VAL A 119 21.00 24.78 -32.80
N LEU A 120 21.54 25.71 -32.02
CA LEU A 120 21.47 27.13 -32.35
C LEU A 120 22.20 27.48 -33.65
N THR A 121 23.38 26.92 -33.87
CA THR A 121 24.12 27.14 -35.14
C THR A 121 23.35 26.58 -36.33
N MET A 122 22.78 25.37 -36.18
CA MET A 122 21.98 24.72 -37.22
C MET A 122 20.73 25.54 -37.58
N GLU A 123 19.95 25.98 -36.59
CA GLU A 123 18.74 26.77 -36.85
C GLU A 123 19.08 28.16 -37.43
N LEU A 124 20.16 28.80 -36.99
CA LEU A 124 20.62 30.06 -37.59
C LEU A 124 21.03 29.88 -39.06
N GLN A 125 21.73 28.80 -39.40
CA GLN A 125 22.09 28.49 -40.78
C GLN A 125 20.85 28.24 -41.65
N ARG A 126 19.86 27.51 -41.14
CA ARG A 126 18.58 27.29 -41.84
C ARG A 126 17.90 28.61 -42.18
N VAL A 127 17.81 29.53 -41.21
CA VAL A 127 17.24 30.87 -41.42
C VAL A 127 18.05 31.67 -42.45
N GLN A 128 19.38 31.65 -42.38
CA GLN A 128 20.24 32.37 -43.33
C GLN A 128 20.16 31.84 -44.75
N ASN A 129 20.06 30.52 -44.91
CA ASN A 129 20.00 29.83 -46.19
C ASN A 129 18.57 29.73 -46.76
N GLY A 130 17.54 30.07 -45.97
CA GLY A 130 16.14 29.89 -46.34
C GLY A 130 15.73 28.42 -46.43
N GLU A 131 16.34 27.55 -45.63
CA GLU A 131 16.01 26.13 -45.55
C GLU A 131 14.77 25.90 -44.67
N GLU A 132 14.03 24.81 -44.94
CA GLU A 132 12.90 24.43 -44.09
C GLU A 132 13.37 23.90 -42.72
N HIS A 133 12.62 24.26 -41.68
CA HIS A 133 12.81 23.73 -40.33
C HIS A 133 12.25 22.31 -40.22
N GLU A 134 12.81 21.51 -39.31
CA GLU A 134 12.34 20.14 -39.06
C GLU A 134 10.86 20.09 -38.64
N PHE A 135 10.42 21.10 -37.89
CA PHE A 135 9.02 21.39 -37.66
C PHE A 135 8.79 22.89 -37.52
N SER A 136 7.54 23.32 -37.66
CA SER A 136 7.09 24.68 -37.34
C SER A 136 5.71 24.59 -36.71
N LEU A 137 5.68 24.75 -35.39
CA LEU A 137 4.50 24.55 -34.55
C LEU A 137 4.13 25.87 -33.85
N ASP A 138 2.90 25.96 -33.40
CA ASP A 138 2.53 27.06 -32.51
C ASP A 138 3.33 26.98 -31.20
N VAL A 139 3.62 28.13 -30.57
CA VAL A 139 4.42 28.17 -29.33
C VAL A 139 3.70 27.51 -28.15
N SER A 140 2.36 27.42 -28.20
CA SER A 140 1.53 26.68 -27.23
C SER A 140 1.51 25.17 -27.47
N GLU A 141 1.87 24.70 -28.68
CA GLU A 141 1.86 23.28 -29.04
C GLU A 141 3.07 22.52 -28.48
N ARG A 142 2.89 21.21 -28.25
CA ARG A 142 3.97 20.34 -27.78
C ARG A 142 4.90 19.96 -28.91
N SER A 143 6.21 20.07 -28.68
CA SER A 143 7.22 19.64 -29.66
C SER A 143 7.36 18.11 -29.70
N PRO A 144 7.93 17.54 -30.78
CA PRO A 144 8.24 16.11 -30.84
C PRO A 144 9.13 15.61 -29.68
N GLU A 145 10.10 16.42 -29.26
CA GLU A 145 11.01 16.09 -28.14
C GLU A 145 10.26 16.10 -26.80
N GLU A 146 9.34 17.05 -26.60
CA GLU A 146 8.46 17.10 -25.42
C GLU A 146 7.56 15.86 -25.35
N ILE A 147 6.92 15.48 -26.46
CA ILE A 147 6.07 14.29 -26.56
C ILE A 147 6.87 13.02 -26.23
N LYS A 148 8.11 12.91 -26.73
CA LYS A 148 9.00 11.78 -26.44
C LYS A 148 9.37 11.70 -24.96
N ARG A 149 9.74 12.83 -24.34
CA ARG A 149 10.01 12.90 -22.89
C ARG A 149 8.79 12.50 -22.07
N LEU A 150 7.59 12.99 -22.42
CA LEU A 150 6.36 12.65 -21.73
C LEU A 150 6.04 11.15 -21.79
N LYS A 151 6.26 10.51 -22.95
CA LYS A 151 6.10 9.06 -23.09
C LYS A 151 7.06 8.29 -22.17
N ILE A 152 8.34 8.67 -22.12
CA ILE A 152 9.34 8.03 -21.26
C ILE A 152 8.95 8.19 -19.78
N ILE A 153 8.52 9.40 -19.37
CA ILE A 153 8.09 9.68 -18.00
C ILE A 153 6.86 8.84 -17.63
N GLU A 154 5.88 8.75 -18.53
CA GLU A 154 4.64 7.99 -18.31
C GLU A 154 4.91 6.48 -18.26
N GLU A 155 5.73 5.96 -19.18
CA GLU A 155 6.17 4.56 -19.16
C GLU A 155 6.93 4.22 -17.87
N ALA A 156 7.80 5.12 -17.40
CA ALA A 156 8.51 4.96 -16.13
C ALA A 156 7.55 4.98 -14.92
N ARG A 157 6.53 5.85 -14.94
CA ARG A 157 5.49 5.91 -13.90
C ARG A 157 4.70 4.60 -13.83
N ILE A 158 4.21 4.12 -14.98
CA ILE A 158 3.48 2.86 -15.08
C ILE A 158 4.35 1.68 -14.62
N ALA A 159 5.61 1.64 -15.05
CA ALA A 159 6.56 0.59 -14.63
C ALA A 159 6.83 0.62 -13.13
N LYS A 160 6.99 1.81 -12.53
CA LYS A 160 7.18 1.99 -11.07
C LYS A 160 5.95 1.51 -10.30
N GLU A 161 4.75 1.88 -10.74
CA GLU A 161 3.49 1.44 -10.12
C GLU A 161 3.29 -0.08 -10.22
N ALA A 162 3.59 -0.67 -11.39
CA ALA A 162 3.52 -2.11 -11.60
C ALA A 162 4.54 -2.86 -10.72
N ALA A 163 5.78 -2.36 -10.62
CA ALA A 163 6.81 -2.94 -9.76
C ALA A 163 6.41 -2.88 -8.28
N LYS A 164 5.85 -1.74 -7.82
CA LYS A 164 5.35 -1.58 -6.45
C LYS A 164 4.21 -2.56 -6.14
N LYS A 165 3.27 -2.72 -7.07
CA LYS A 165 2.17 -3.68 -6.93
C LYS A 165 2.68 -5.12 -6.88
N ALA A 166 3.58 -5.49 -7.79
CA ALA A 166 4.19 -6.83 -7.81
C ALA A 166 4.98 -7.14 -6.54
N GLN A 167 5.71 -6.15 -5.99
CA GLN A 167 6.41 -6.31 -4.72
C GLN A 167 5.42 -6.57 -3.57
N LYS A 168 4.35 -5.79 -3.45
CA LYS A 168 3.32 -6.00 -2.41
C LYS A 168 2.66 -7.38 -2.50
N GLU A 169 2.33 -7.82 -3.72
CA GLU A 169 1.75 -9.15 -3.96
C GLU A 169 2.74 -10.26 -3.58
N ALA A 170 4.01 -10.12 -3.97
CA ALA A 170 5.06 -11.07 -3.62
C ALA A 170 5.31 -11.14 -2.11
N GLU A 171 5.33 -10.00 -1.41
CA GLU A 171 5.45 -9.92 0.05
C GLU A 171 4.24 -10.56 0.75
N ALA A 172 3.02 -10.34 0.26
CA ALA A 172 1.82 -10.96 0.82
C ALA A 172 1.83 -12.49 0.66
N VAL A 173 2.24 -13.00 -0.51
CA VAL A 173 2.40 -14.44 -0.77
C VAL A 173 3.50 -15.02 0.11
N ALA A 174 4.66 -14.38 0.20
CA ALA A 174 5.77 -14.84 1.02
C ALA A 174 5.40 -14.89 2.52
N ARG A 175 4.68 -13.87 3.01
CA ARG A 175 4.17 -13.84 4.39
C ARG A 175 3.19 -14.98 4.64
N TYR A 176 2.25 -15.19 3.71
CA TYR A 176 1.27 -16.28 3.80
C TYR A 176 1.98 -17.65 3.85
N GLU A 177 2.94 -17.90 2.96
CA GLU A 177 3.68 -19.16 2.93
C GLU A 177 4.54 -19.37 4.20
N ALA A 178 5.15 -18.31 4.72
CA ALA A 178 5.93 -18.37 5.95
C ALA A 178 5.04 -18.65 7.19
N GLU A 179 3.88 -18.01 7.29
CA GLU A 179 2.88 -18.29 8.33
C GLU A 179 2.38 -19.74 8.22
N MET A 180 2.06 -20.20 7.02
CA MET A 180 1.61 -21.57 6.78
C MET A 180 2.70 -22.60 7.13
N LEU A 181 3.96 -22.35 6.79
CA LEU A 181 5.08 -23.21 7.19
C LEU A 181 5.23 -23.26 8.71
N HIS A 182 5.11 -22.12 9.39
CA HIS A 182 5.16 -22.05 10.85
C HIS A 182 4.06 -22.88 11.49
N LEU A 183 2.81 -22.73 11.03
CA LEU A 183 1.66 -23.46 11.58
C LEU A 183 1.74 -24.95 11.28
N THR A 184 2.06 -25.35 10.05
CA THR A 184 2.16 -26.77 9.67
C THR A 184 3.25 -27.49 10.45
N THR A 185 4.39 -26.81 10.71
CA THR A 185 5.48 -27.33 11.53
C THR A 185 5.09 -27.41 13.00
N SER A 186 4.45 -26.37 13.54
CA SER A 186 4.07 -26.30 14.96
C SER A 186 2.96 -27.29 15.34
N LEU A 187 2.02 -27.52 14.43
CA LEU A 187 0.90 -28.45 14.60
C LEU A 187 1.21 -29.88 14.12
N ASN A 188 2.48 -30.26 13.99
CA ASN A 188 2.88 -31.55 13.42
C ASN A 188 2.38 -32.79 14.19
N LYS A 189 2.01 -32.62 15.47
CA LYS A 189 1.45 -33.68 16.34
C LYS A 189 -0.02 -33.47 16.68
N GLU A 190 -0.67 -32.50 16.05
CA GLU A 190 -2.08 -32.19 16.29
C GLU A 190 -2.89 -32.30 15.00
N THR A 191 -4.17 -32.65 15.13
CA THR A 191 -5.14 -32.65 14.04
C THR A 191 -6.52 -32.30 14.58
N CYS A 192 -7.50 -32.17 13.68
CA CYS A 192 -8.87 -31.86 14.01
C CYS A 192 -9.82 -32.91 13.45
N LEU A 193 -10.85 -33.24 14.22
CA LEU A 193 -11.97 -34.09 13.79
C LEU A 193 -13.27 -33.30 13.88
N LEU A 194 -14.06 -33.36 12.82
CA LEU A 194 -15.38 -32.77 12.70
C LEU A 194 -16.42 -33.89 12.72
N LEU A 195 -17.39 -33.82 13.62
CA LEU A 195 -18.60 -34.65 13.61
C LEU A 195 -19.78 -33.84 13.11
N TYR A 196 -20.54 -34.45 12.21
CA TYR A 196 -21.72 -33.82 11.60
C TYR A 196 -22.85 -33.63 12.62
N PRO A 197 -23.69 -32.60 12.48
CA PRO A 197 -24.73 -32.28 13.47
C PRO A 197 -25.76 -33.40 13.70
N TRP A 198 -26.05 -34.18 12.66
CA TRP A 198 -27.09 -35.21 12.71
C TRP A 198 -26.76 -36.39 13.65
N ILE A 199 -25.48 -36.59 13.98
CA ILE A 199 -25.02 -37.65 14.92
C ILE A 199 -25.57 -37.46 16.33
N PHE A 200 -25.90 -36.22 16.66
CA PHE A 200 -26.51 -35.85 17.92
C PHE A 200 -28.02 -35.68 17.79
N LYS A 201 -28.64 -36.41 16.85
CA LYS A 201 -30.09 -36.52 16.72
C LYS A 201 -30.54 -37.98 16.85
N ASP A 202 -31.76 -38.21 17.34
CA ASP A 202 -32.41 -39.52 17.29
C ASP A 202 -33.08 -39.79 15.93
N GLU A 203 -33.78 -40.93 15.80
CA GLU A 203 -34.42 -41.35 14.55
C GLU A 203 -35.57 -40.41 14.15
N GLU A 204 -36.18 -39.76 15.13
CA GLU A 204 -37.23 -38.76 14.98
C GLU A 204 -36.68 -37.34 14.77
N GLY A 205 -35.35 -37.14 14.86
CA GLY A 205 -34.65 -35.88 14.63
C GLY A 205 -34.51 -34.97 15.86
N HIS A 206 -34.89 -35.41 17.06
CA HIS A 206 -34.71 -34.66 18.30
C HIS A 206 -33.25 -34.67 18.76
N LYS A 207 -32.84 -33.61 19.46
CA LYS A 207 -31.49 -33.47 20.00
C LYS A 207 -31.18 -34.57 21.02
N ARG A 208 -30.00 -35.17 20.88
CA ARG A 208 -29.45 -36.20 21.74
C ARG A 208 -28.21 -35.69 22.48
N ASP A 209 -28.03 -36.10 23.74
CA ASP A 209 -26.79 -35.86 24.48
C ASP A 209 -25.60 -36.56 23.80
N LYS A 210 -24.39 -36.00 23.93
CA LYS A 210 -23.21 -36.59 23.29
C LYS A 210 -22.91 -38.00 23.81
N LYS A 211 -23.11 -38.26 25.11
CA LYS A 211 -22.83 -39.56 25.73
C LYS A 211 -23.86 -40.63 25.39
N SER A 212 -25.00 -40.25 24.83
CA SER A 212 -26.01 -41.20 24.33
C SER A 212 -25.91 -41.41 22.82
N SER A 213 -25.03 -40.70 22.12
CA SER A 213 -24.77 -40.86 20.69
C SER A 213 -23.79 -42.02 20.45
N PRO A 214 -24.22 -43.17 19.89
CA PRO A 214 -23.33 -44.31 19.63
C PRO A 214 -22.10 -43.96 18.80
N PRO A 215 -22.20 -43.14 17.73
CA PRO A 215 -21.02 -42.76 16.97
C PRO A 215 -19.99 -41.97 17.78
N TYR A 216 -20.45 -41.11 18.71
CA TYR A 216 -19.55 -40.37 19.58
C TYR A 216 -18.91 -41.28 20.63
N VAL A 217 -19.70 -42.15 21.27
CA VAL A 217 -19.23 -43.06 22.33
C VAL A 217 -18.15 -44.00 21.80
N GLU A 218 -18.41 -44.68 20.68
CA GLU A 218 -17.44 -45.60 20.10
C GLU A 218 -16.14 -44.88 19.68
N LEU A 219 -16.27 -43.67 19.12
CA LEU A 219 -15.12 -42.88 18.73
C LEU A 219 -14.21 -42.56 19.93
N ILE A 220 -14.80 -42.15 21.06
CA ILE A 220 -14.07 -41.74 22.27
C ILE A 220 -13.56 -42.92 23.08
N GLU A 221 -14.30 -44.03 23.14
CA GLU A 221 -13.99 -45.17 24.01
C GLU A 221 -13.20 -46.28 23.31
N GLU A 222 -13.31 -46.39 21.98
CA GLU A 222 -12.72 -47.51 21.23
C GLU A 222 -11.73 -47.07 20.14
N ILE A 223 -12.06 -46.05 19.34
CA ILE A 223 -11.26 -45.69 18.15
C ILE A 223 -10.05 -44.80 18.49
N LEU A 224 -10.30 -43.67 19.18
CA LEU A 224 -9.26 -42.70 19.50
C LEU A 224 -8.28 -43.19 20.59
N PRO A 225 -8.70 -43.91 21.65
CA PRO A 225 -7.78 -44.32 22.71
C PRO A 225 -6.55 -45.09 22.21
N GLY A 226 -5.39 -44.71 22.75
CA GLY A 226 -4.09 -45.26 22.34
C GLY A 226 -3.53 -44.71 21.02
N ASN A 227 -4.33 -43.98 20.24
CA ASN A 227 -3.96 -43.36 18.98
C ASN A 227 -3.91 -41.83 19.10
N TYR A 228 -4.96 -41.22 19.66
CA TYR A 228 -5.12 -39.78 19.82
C TYR A 228 -5.73 -39.44 21.18
N THR A 229 -5.34 -38.30 21.73
CA THR A 229 -5.94 -37.69 22.92
C THR A 229 -6.83 -36.52 22.49
N VAL A 230 -8.05 -36.47 23.00
CA VAL A 230 -8.95 -35.32 22.81
C VAL A 230 -8.53 -34.22 23.77
N GLU A 231 -8.01 -33.12 23.25
CA GLU A 231 -7.53 -31.98 24.03
C GLU A 231 -8.59 -30.89 24.20
N GLN A 232 -9.54 -30.79 23.27
CA GLN A 232 -10.61 -29.80 23.30
C GLN A 232 -11.79 -30.25 22.45
N GLU A 233 -13.01 -29.98 22.91
CA GLU A 233 -14.23 -30.11 22.11
C GLU A 233 -14.92 -28.75 22.02
N ILE A 234 -15.37 -28.37 20.83
CA ILE A 234 -16.21 -27.18 20.63
C ILE A 234 -17.40 -27.49 19.72
N ARG A 235 -18.54 -26.85 19.97
CA ARG A 235 -19.69 -26.90 19.07
C ARG A 235 -19.79 -25.58 18.30
N LYS A 236 -19.70 -25.63 16.98
CA LYS A 236 -19.72 -24.43 16.12
C LYS A 236 -20.72 -24.61 14.98
N ARG A 237 -21.57 -23.60 14.77
CA ARG A 237 -22.43 -23.53 13.58
C ARG A 237 -21.60 -23.06 12.40
N LEU A 238 -21.63 -23.81 11.30
CA LEU A 238 -20.92 -23.46 10.08
C LEU A 238 -21.82 -22.65 9.16
N ASN A 239 -21.19 -21.79 8.35
CA ASN A 239 -21.83 -21.05 7.26
C ASN A 239 -20.99 -21.23 5.99
N GLU A 240 -21.50 -20.75 4.85
CA GLU A 240 -20.81 -20.94 3.57
C GLU A 240 -19.41 -20.33 3.54
N ASN A 241 -19.18 -19.19 4.20
CA ASN A 241 -17.88 -18.52 4.25
C ASN A 241 -16.85 -19.32 5.07
N ILE A 242 -17.28 -19.92 6.19
CA ILE A 242 -16.42 -20.77 7.01
C ILE A 242 -16.07 -22.03 6.23
N LEU A 243 -17.05 -22.64 5.55
CA LEU A 243 -16.79 -23.81 4.70
C LEU A 243 -15.85 -23.47 3.54
N SER A 244 -16.08 -22.37 2.81
CA SER A 244 -15.18 -21.97 1.71
C SER A 244 -13.75 -21.75 2.19
N THR A 245 -13.59 -21.21 3.41
CA THR A 245 -12.27 -21.03 4.04
C THR A 245 -11.68 -22.38 4.44
N MET A 246 -12.42 -23.23 5.15
CA MET A 246 -11.94 -24.53 5.65
C MET A 246 -11.55 -25.47 4.52
N PHE A 247 -12.25 -25.46 3.40
CA PHE A 247 -11.97 -26.33 2.25
C PHE A 247 -11.07 -25.65 1.21
N ASN A 248 -10.57 -24.45 1.49
CA ASN A 248 -9.58 -23.79 0.65
C ASN A 248 -8.26 -24.59 0.65
N GLU A 249 -7.54 -24.55 -0.47
CA GLU A 249 -6.28 -25.29 -0.67
C GLU A 249 -6.37 -26.79 -0.34
N SER A 250 -7.55 -27.39 -0.54
CA SER A 250 -7.80 -28.82 -0.42
C SER A 250 -8.26 -29.37 -1.76
N ASP A 251 -7.73 -30.53 -2.15
CA ASP A 251 -8.19 -31.26 -3.33
C ASP A 251 -9.53 -31.99 -3.09
N TYR A 252 -10.04 -31.96 -1.85
CA TYR A 252 -11.31 -32.57 -1.48
C TYR A 252 -12.49 -31.68 -1.86
N VAL A 253 -13.31 -32.17 -2.79
CA VAL A 253 -14.58 -31.53 -3.18
C VAL A 253 -15.67 -31.99 -2.23
N LEU A 254 -16.20 -31.07 -1.42
CA LEU A 254 -17.31 -31.34 -0.52
C LEU A 254 -18.61 -31.64 -1.29
N PRO A 255 -19.18 -32.84 -1.18
CA PRO A 255 -20.43 -33.17 -1.88
C PRO A 255 -21.60 -32.25 -1.46
N PRO A 256 -22.55 -31.93 -2.35
CA PRO A 256 -23.67 -31.03 -2.03
C PRO A 256 -24.53 -31.49 -0.85
N ASN A 257 -24.79 -32.79 -0.73
CA ASN A 257 -25.52 -33.38 0.39
C ASN A 257 -24.74 -33.21 1.71
N ALA A 258 -23.44 -33.48 1.71
CA ALA A 258 -22.56 -33.28 2.85
C ALA A 258 -22.51 -31.80 3.27
N LYS A 259 -22.43 -30.87 2.30
CA LYS A 259 -22.47 -29.43 2.56
C LYS A 259 -23.76 -29.04 3.27
N GLN A 260 -24.91 -29.53 2.82
CA GLN A 260 -26.20 -29.25 3.46
C GLN A 260 -26.22 -29.76 4.91
N LEU A 261 -25.80 -31.00 5.13
CA LEU A 261 -25.76 -31.61 6.46
C LEU A 261 -24.85 -30.86 7.44
N LEU A 262 -23.75 -30.27 6.98
CA LEU A 262 -22.87 -29.41 7.80
C LEU A 262 -23.54 -28.10 8.22
N LEU A 263 -24.46 -27.57 7.40
CA LEU A 263 -25.17 -26.31 7.66
C LEU A 263 -26.43 -26.50 8.52
N ASP A 264 -26.96 -27.73 8.58
CA ASP A 264 -28.21 -28.08 9.28
C ASP A 264 -28.13 -27.99 10.82
N GLY A 265 -26.98 -27.66 11.40
CA GLY A 265 -26.83 -27.54 12.85
C GLY A 265 -25.47 -27.09 13.35
N LYS A 266 -25.26 -27.25 14.67
CA LYS A 266 -23.94 -27.06 15.28
C LYS A 266 -23.14 -28.34 15.07
N CYS A 267 -22.02 -28.23 14.36
CA CYS A 267 -21.07 -29.32 14.22
C CYS A 267 -20.19 -29.40 15.47
N MET A 268 -19.68 -30.59 15.79
CA MET A 268 -18.72 -30.77 16.88
C MET A 268 -17.31 -30.88 16.30
N PHE A 269 -16.42 -30.02 16.76
CA PHE A 269 -14.99 -30.07 16.43
C PHE A 269 -14.21 -30.57 17.63
N MET A 270 -13.28 -31.49 17.40
CA MET A 270 -12.37 -32.02 18.39
C MET A 270 -10.94 -31.67 17.99
N ARG A 271 -10.17 -31.08 18.91
CA ARG A 271 -8.73 -30.93 18.78
C ARG A 271 -8.07 -32.20 19.30
N LEU A 272 -7.34 -32.87 18.44
CA LEU A 272 -6.73 -34.17 18.71
C LEU A 272 -5.21 -34.03 18.76
N LYS A 273 -4.58 -34.67 19.73
CA LYS A 273 -3.13 -34.80 19.85
C LYS A 273 -2.70 -36.24 19.62
N PHE A 274 -1.79 -36.46 18.69
CA PHE A 274 -1.31 -37.79 18.33
C PHE A 274 -0.44 -38.39 19.44
N SER A 275 -0.64 -39.69 19.72
CA SER A 275 0.14 -40.43 20.70
C SER A 275 1.46 -40.93 20.10
N GLU A 276 2.60 -40.59 20.70
CA GLU A 276 3.97 -40.85 20.18
C GLU A 276 4.38 -42.34 20.14
N THR A 277 3.46 -43.27 20.40
CA THR A 277 3.74 -44.72 20.51
C THR A 277 3.95 -45.42 19.17
N LYS A 278 3.74 -44.74 18.03
CA LYS A 278 3.92 -45.30 16.68
C LYS A 278 4.79 -44.37 15.81
N PRO A 279 5.97 -44.78 15.29
CA PRO A 279 6.98 -43.81 14.90
C PRO A 279 6.97 -43.30 13.44
N GLU A 280 6.10 -43.75 12.52
CA GLU A 280 6.37 -43.53 11.08
C GLU A 280 5.14 -43.26 10.17
N THR A 281 3.96 -42.96 10.71
CA THR A 281 2.75 -42.75 9.88
C THR A 281 2.30 -41.30 9.91
N ASP A 282 1.91 -40.75 8.75
CA ASP A 282 1.28 -39.44 8.67
C ASP A 282 0.01 -39.41 9.55
N ILE A 283 -0.07 -38.42 10.45
CA ILE A 283 -1.13 -38.35 11.46
C ILE A 283 -2.52 -38.09 10.85
N HIS A 284 -2.60 -37.59 9.61
CA HIS A 284 -3.85 -37.38 8.88
C HIS A 284 -4.30 -38.67 8.21
N GLU A 285 -3.40 -39.30 7.45
CA GLU A 285 -3.66 -40.58 6.80
C GLU A 285 -4.04 -41.67 7.82
N TYR A 286 -3.38 -41.69 8.98
CA TYR A 286 -3.68 -42.63 10.04
C TYR A 286 -5.09 -42.43 10.63
N LEU A 287 -5.50 -41.19 10.89
CA LEU A 287 -6.85 -40.90 11.38
C LEU A 287 -7.91 -41.24 10.32
N LEU A 288 -7.65 -40.93 9.05
CA LEU A 288 -8.53 -41.31 7.95
C LEU A 288 -8.70 -42.83 7.88
N ASN A 289 -7.60 -43.58 8.01
CA ASN A 289 -7.64 -45.04 8.01
C ASN A 289 -8.45 -45.61 9.18
N LEU A 290 -8.37 -45.01 10.37
CA LEU A 290 -9.21 -45.41 11.51
C LEU A 290 -10.71 -45.17 11.28
N LEU A 291 -11.06 -44.07 10.61
CA LEU A 291 -12.45 -43.67 10.41
C LEU A 291 -13.12 -44.34 9.20
N PHE A 292 -12.36 -44.49 8.11
CA PHE A 292 -12.88 -44.91 6.81
C PHE A 292 -12.30 -46.25 6.33
N GLY A 293 -11.25 -46.77 6.97
CA GLY A 293 -10.52 -47.94 6.49
C GLY A 293 -9.56 -47.66 5.33
N GLU A 294 -9.45 -46.40 4.91
CA GLU A 294 -8.53 -45.93 3.87
C GLU A 294 -7.85 -44.61 4.29
N PRO A 295 -6.61 -44.33 3.85
CA PRO A 295 -5.87 -43.13 4.21
C PRO A 295 -6.34 -41.86 3.46
N LYS A 296 -7.58 -41.84 2.94
CA LYS A 296 -8.14 -40.74 2.15
C LYS A 296 -9.60 -40.50 2.54
N LEU A 297 -10.07 -39.27 2.31
CA LEU A 297 -11.48 -38.97 2.47
C LEU A 297 -12.30 -39.68 1.39
N PRO A 298 -13.46 -40.24 1.73
CA PRO A 298 -14.34 -40.90 0.77
C PRO A 298 -14.87 -39.90 -0.27
N ASN A 299 -14.89 -40.33 -1.53
CA ASN A 299 -15.59 -39.66 -2.63
C ASN A 299 -16.82 -40.49 -3.06
N THR A 300 -17.60 -39.98 -4.01
CA THR A 300 -18.83 -40.62 -4.49
C THR A 300 -18.62 -42.02 -5.10
N GLU A 301 -17.40 -42.36 -5.50
CA GLU A 301 -17.03 -43.64 -6.12
C GLU A 301 -16.32 -44.60 -5.13
N THR A 302 -16.06 -44.16 -3.90
CA THR A 302 -15.33 -44.96 -2.91
C THR A 302 -16.21 -46.09 -2.40
N ILE A 303 -15.66 -47.30 -2.30
CA ILE A 303 -16.32 -48.44 -1.69
C ILE A 303 -15.65 -48.66 -0.34
N LEU A 304 -16.35 -48.31 0.74
CA LEU A 304 -15.83 -48.45 2.10
C LEU A 304 -16.03 -49.88 2.61
N ASN A 305 -15.10 -50.34 3.44
CA ASN A 305 -15.25 -51.59 4.18
C ASN A 305 -16.47 -51.50 5.11
N GLU A 306 -17.34 -52.51 5.11
CA GLU A 306 -18.55 -52.60 5.94
C GLU A 306 -18.25 -52.47 7.45
N GLU A 307 -17.05 -52.88 7.88
CA GLU A 307 -16.63 -52.79 9.28
C GLU A 307 -16.04 -51.42 9.67
N CYS A 308 -15.83 -50.50 8.72
CA CYS A 308 -15.25 -49.20 9.06
C CYS A 308 -16.25 -48.34 9.86
N TYR A 309 -15.71 -47.45 10.70
CA TYR A 309 -16.52 -46.61 11.58
C TYR A 309 -17.62 -45.83 10.84
N ALA A 310 -17.29 -45.28 9.67
CA ALA A 310 -18.23 -44.51 8.87
C ALA A 310 -19.45 -45.31 8.41
N ILE A 311 -19.28 -46.61 8.10
CA ILE A 311 -20.37 -47.48 7.66
C ILE A 311 -21.16 -48.03 8.85
N ARG A 312 -20.49 -48.43 9.94
CA ARG A 312 -21.14 -48.98 11.14
C ARG A 312 -22.18 -48.05 11.77
N HIS A 313 -21.98 -46.74 11.65
CA HIS A 313 -22.85 -45.71 12.23
C HIS A 313 -23.75 -45.00 11.22
N ARG A 314 -23.91 -45.59 10.05
CA ARG A 314 -24.82 -45.07 9.02
C ARG A 314 -26.27 -44.99 9.54
N PRO A 315 -27.04 -43.93 9.19
CA PRO A 315 -28.44 -43.86 9.59
C PRO A 315 -29.28 -44.99 8.97
N ALA A 316 -30.14 -45.60 9.77
CA ALA A 316 -30.97 -46.75 9.39
C ALA A 316 -31.98 -46.45 8.25
N TYR A 317 -32.35 -45.18 8.04
CA TYR A 317 -33.29 -44.79 6.99
C TYR A 317 -32.68 -44.69 5.59
N ILE A 318 -31.35 -44.79 5.46
CA ILE A 318 -30.71 -44.76 4.13
C ILE A 318 -30.76 -46.16 3.53
N THR A 319 -31.46 -46.30 2.40
CA THR A 319 -31.75 -47.59 1.76
C THR A 319 -30.74 -48.02 0.70
N ASN A 320 -29.93 -47.10 0.18
CA ASN A 320 -28.96 -47.39 -0.87
C ASN A 320 -27.63 -47.83 -0.26
N GLU A 321 -27.38 -49.13 -0.10
CA GLU A 321 -26.17 -49.68 0.55
C GLU A 321 -24.84 -49.07 0.04
N ASN A 322 -24.76 -48.61 -1.21
CA ASN A 322 -23.56 -48.02 -1.78
C ASN A 322 -23.38 -46.50 -1.54
N GLU A 323 -24.35 -45.81 -0.95
CA GLU A 323 -24.25 -44.36 -0.67
C GLU A 323 -23.48 -44.07 0.62
N ILE A 324 -22.40 -43.30 0.55
CA ILE A 324 -21.65 -42.88 1.74
C ILE A 324 -22.38 -41.72 2.41
N PHE A 325 -22.91 -41.95 3.61
CA PHE A 325 -23.53 -40.91 4.42
C PHE A 325 -22.49 -40.28 5.35
N PRO A 326 -22.21 -38.96 5.24
CA PRO A 326 -21.06 -38.37 5.91
C PRO A 326 -21.30 -38.22 7.41
N ILE A 327 -20.46 -38.88 8.20
CA ILE A 327 -20.50 -38.86 9.67
C ILE A 327 -19.39 -37.99 10.27
N ALA A 328 -18.20 -38.08 9.70
CA ALA A 328 -17.04 -37.40 10.21
C ALA A 328 -16.26 -36.79 9.05
N TRP A 329 -15.47 -35.77 9.37
CA TRP A 329 -14.51 -35.19 8.45
C TRP A 329 -13.25 -34.81 9.22
N THR A 330 -12.09 -34.98 8.60
CA THR A 330 -10.82 -34.52 9.15
C THR A 330 -10.00 -33.89 8.02
N PRO A 331 -9.17 -32.87 8.30
CA PRO A 331 -8.33 -32.27 7.28
C PRO A 331 -7.44 -33.32 6.59
N PRO A 332 -7.47 -33.42 5.25
CA PRO A 332 -6.76 -34.49 4.53
C PRO A 332 -5.25 -34.26 4.43
N ASN A 333 -4.76 -33.05 4.74
CA ASN A 333 -3.35 -32.73 4.70
C ASN A 333 -2.97 -31.63 5.71
N CYS A 334 -1.68 -31.41 5.88
CA CYS A 334 -1.14 -30.46 6.85
C CYS A 334 -1.55 -29.00 6.60
N ARG A 335 -1.64 -28.55 5.34
CA ARG A 335 -2.05 -27.17 5.00
C ARG A 335 -3.52 -26.94 5.33
N ASN A 336 -4.38 -27.86 4.91
CA ASN A 336 -5.81 -27.79 5.21
C ASN A 336 -6.09 -27.84 6.72
N LYS A 337 -5.28 -28.61 7.47
CA LYS A 337 -5.29 -28.58 8.93
C LYS A 337 -4.97 -27.18 9.46
N ALA A 338 -3.87 -26.56 9.03
CA ALA A 338 -3.48 -25.24 9.52
C ALA A 338 -4.57 -24.19 9.27
N ILE A 339 -5.20 -24.22 8.08
CA ILE A 339 -6.36 -23.36 7.74
C ILE A 339 -7.54 -23.64 8.68
N THR A 340 -7.87 -24.91 8.91
CA THR A 340 -8.95 -25.32 9.81
C THR A 340 -8.68 -24.85 11.24
N PHE A 341 -7.46 -25.03 11.76
CA PHE A 341 -7.08 -24.57 13.10
C PHE A 341 -7.21 -23.06 13.25
N ARG A 342 -6.71 -22.29 12.27
CA ARG A 342 -6.86 -20.83 12.27
C ARG A 342 -8.32 -20.37 12.24
N THR A 343 -9.18 -21.12 11.55
CA THR A 343 -10.61 -20.76 11.36
C THR A 343 -11.49 -21.19 12.54
N ILE A 344 -11.19 -22.34 13.14
CA ILE A 344 -12.03 -22.99 14.14
C ILE A 344 -11.51 -22.75 15.55
N PHE A 345 -10.19 -22.73 15.75
CA PHE A 345 -9.52 -22.55 17.04
C PHE A 345 -8.58 -21.32 17.06
N PRO A 346 -9.04 -20.12 16.63
CA PRO A 346 -8.16 -18.95 16.49
C PRO A 346 -7.48 -18.57 17.81
N THR A 347 -8.21 -18.61 18.94
CA THR A 347 -7.65 -18.31 20.27
C THR A 347 -6.48 -19.24 20.61
N TYR A 348 -6.62 -20.54 20.34
CA TYR A 348 -5.57 -21.51 20.60
C TYR A 348 -4.36 -21.28 19.69
N THR A 349 -4.60 -21.14 18.37
CA THR A 349 -3.52 -20.90 17.40
C THR A 349 -2.74 -19.63 17.70
N ASN A 350 -3.42 -18.52 17.99
CA ASN A 350 -2.78 -17.23 18.23
C ASN A 350 -2.06 -17.16 19.58
N SER A 351 -2.54 -17.85 20.61
CA SER A 351 -1.91 -17.86 21.94
C SER A 351 -0.77 -18.86 22.06
N THR A 352 -0.92 -20.05 21.47
CA THR A 352 0.04 -21.16 21.63
C THR A 352 1.12 -21.15 20.55
N TYR A 353 0.75 -20.73 19.33
CA TYR A 353 1.64 -20.72 18.16
C TYR A 353 1.63 -19.35 17.45
N PRO A 354 1.88 -18.23 18.15
CA PRO A 354 1.89 -16.91 17.53
C PRO A 354 2.89 -16.88 16.37
N TYR A 355 2.44 -16.39 15.21
CA TYR A 355 3.34 -16.14 14.09
C TYR A 355 3.94 -14.75 14.24
N GLU A 356 5.26 -14.68 14.43
CA GLU A 356 6.01 -13.43 14.35
C GLU A 356 6.56 -13.23 12.94
N ASP A 357 5.97 -12.30 12.20
CA ASP A 357 6.48 -11.91 10.90
C ASP A 357 7.85 -11.23 11.07
N LYS A 358 8.92 -11.91 10.63
CA LYS A 358 10.28 -11.37 10.65
C LYS A 358 10.40 -10.09 9.83
N THR A 359 9.54 -9.90 8.83
CA THR A 359 9.48 -8.68 8.02
C THR A 359 8.75 -7.53 8.72
N ALA A 360 7.97 -7.79 9.79
CA ALA A 360 7.27 -6.74 10.53
C ALA A 360 8.18 -5.90 11.43
N LYS A 361 9.38 -6.40 11.80
CA LYS A 361 10.40 -5.62 12.53
C LYS A 361 11.21 -4.75 11.57
N VAL A 362 10.51 -3.94 10.78
CA VAL A 362 11.15 -2.94 9.94
C VAL A 362 11.72 -1.83 10.84
N PRO A 363 13.01 -1.49 10.74
CA PRO A 363 13.56 -0.36 11.48
C PRO A 363 12.84 0.93 11.06
N ILE A 364 12.40 1.76 12.00
CA ILE A 364 11.72 3.03 11.72
C ILE A 364 12.57 4.23 12.12
N VAL A 365 12.32 5.38 11.51
CA VAL A 365 12.95 6.67 11.86
C VAL A 365 11.85 7.71 12.00
N LEU A 366 11.89 8.52 13.05
CA LEU A 366 10.97 9.63 13.25
C LEU A 366 11.64 10.93 12.78
N PHE A 367 10.89 11.70 11.99
CA PHE A 367 11.23 13.01 11.48
C PHE A 367 10.28 14.06 12.07
N LYS A 368 10.80 15.24 12.41
CA LYS A 368 9.97 16.39 12.81
C LYS A 368 10.24 17.60 11.92
N TYR A 369 9.16 18.27 11.55
CA TYR A 369 9.17 19.47 10.72
C TYR A 369 8.32 20.56 11.34
N ASP A 370 8.69 21.80 11.08
CA ASP A 370 7.84 22.95 11.33
C ASP A 370 6.86 23.18 10.16
N TYR A 371 5.88 24.06 10.38
CA TYR A 371 4.85 24.38 9.39
C TYR A 371 5.40 24.91 8.04
N THR A 372 6.57 25.55 8.01
CA THR A 372 7.11 26.16 6.78
C THR A 372 7.42 25.11 5.71
N ARG A 373 7.71 23.88 6.12
CA ARG A 373 8.03 22.74 5.25
C ARG A 373 6.82 21.97 4.74
N LYS A 374 5.60 22.38 5.11
CA LYS A 374 4.35 21.67 4.81
C LYS A 374 4.17 21.32 3.32
N ASN A 375 4.49 22.23 2.40
CA ASN A 375 4.28 21.99 0.96
C ASN A 375 5.23 20.92 0.41
N GLU A 376 6.50 20.96 0.81
CA GLU A 376 7.50 19.94 0.48
C GLU A 376 7.11 18.59 1.08
N LEU A 377 6.71 18.60 2.35
CA LEU A 377 6.29 17.42 3.09
C LEU A 377 5.04 16.76 2.48
N ARG A 378 4.08 17.53 1.99
CA ARG A 378 2.90 17.00 1.28
C ARG A 378 3.29 16.15 0.08
N MET A 379 4.23 16.64 -0.75
CA MET A 379 4.68 15.92 -1.94
C MET A 379 5.37 14.61 -1.58
N VAL A 380 6.26 14.65 -0.57
CA VAL A 380 7.00 13.46 -0.12
C VAL A 380 6.09 12.43 0.56
N LEU A 381 5.11 12.88 1.36
CA LEU A 381 4.10 11.99 1.96
C LEU A 381 3.25 11.29 0.90
N GLN A 382 2.89 11.98 -0.20
CA GLN A 382 2.14 11.39 -1.30
C GLN A 382 2.98 10.37 -2.09
N GLU A 383 4.25 10.68 -2.33
CA GLU A 383 5.16 9.79 -3.07
C GLU A 383 5.47 8.50 -2.29
N PHE A 384 5.70 8.62 -0.97
CA PHE A 384 6.18 7.54 -0.10
C PHE A 384 5.13 7.04 0.91
N GLU A 385 3.84 7.15 0.59
CA GLU A 385 2.73 6.79 1.50
C GLU A 385 2.89 5.37 2.12
N ASP A 386 3.34 4.39 1.33
CA ASP A 386 3.53 3.00 1.78
C ASP A 386 4.69 2.79 2.79
N GLU A 387 5.64 3.73 2.82
CA GLU A 387 6.77 3.73 3.76
C GLU A 387 6.48 4.55 5.02
N VAL A 388 5.42 5.38 5.01
CA VAL A 388 4.99 6.13 6.19
C VAL A 388 4.23 5.18 7.12
N VAL A 389 4.75 4.99 8.33
CA VAL A 389 4.08 4.20 9.38
C VAL A 389 3.03 5.04 10.08
N ASN A 390 3.40 6.25 10.50
CA ASN A 390 2.51 7.20 11.16
C ASN A 390 2.81 8.62 10.70
N PHE A 391 1.77 9.43 10.57
CA PHE A 391 1.90 10.87 10.38
C PHE A 391 0.88 11.59 11.27
N GLY A 392 1.32 12.67 11.90
CA GLY A 392 0.48 13.45 12.80
C GLY A 392 0.99 14.88 12.93
N ILE A 393 0.05 15.80 13.09
CA ILE A 393 0.32 17.21 13.34
C ILE A 393 -0.08 17.49 14.77
N PHE A 394 0.84 17.97 15.60
CA PHE A 394 0.64 18.18 17.03
C PHE A 394 0.77 19.66 17.38
N GLU A 395 0.12 20.07 18.47
CA GLU A 395 0.12 21.46 18.93
C GLU A 395 1.49 21.98 19.38
N SER A 396 2.39 21.09 19.82
CA SER A 396 3.75 21.44 20.26
C SER A 396 4.67 20.21 20.33
N ASP A 397 6.00 20.44 20.40
CA ASP A 397 7.03 19.40 20.60
C ASP A 397 7.21 19.02 22.08
N LYS A 398 6.11 18.61 22.73
CA LYS A 398 6.10 18.21 24.14
C LYS A 398 5.34 16.89 24.35
N PRO A 399 5.83 15.78 23.81
CA PRO A 399 5.20 14.49 24.05
C PRO A 399 5.47 14.04 25.50
N PRO A 400 4.55 13.32 26.18
CA PRO A 400 3.27 12.82 25.68
C PRO A 400 2.10 13.83 25.84
N GLU A 401 2.35 15.03 26.36
CA GLU A 401 1.31 16.04 26.65
C GLU A 401 0.76 16.70 25.37
N ALA A 402 1.51 16.63 24.27
CA ALA A 402 1.18 17.21 22.99
C ALA A 402 -0.09 16.59 22.39
N LYS A 403 -1.13 17.41 22.18
CA LYS A 403 -2.36 16.97 21.52
C LYS A 403 -2.20 16.86 20.02
N LEU A 404 -2.69 15.75 19.47
CA LEU A 404 -2.84 15.56 18.02
C LEU A 404 -3.95 16.47 17.47
N ILE A 405 -3.58 17.35 16.55
CA ILE A 405 -4.48 18.26 15.83
C ILE A 405 -5.10 17.56 14.62
N ALA A 406 -4.28 16.89 13.82
CA ALA A 406 -4.72 16.26 12.57
C ALA A 406 -3.83 15.06 12.17
N LYS A 407 -4.41 14.13 11.42
CA LYS A 407 -3.70 12.93 10.88
C LYS A 407 -3.22 13.08 9.45
N ASN A 408 -3.56 14.17 8.78
CA ASN A 408 -3.05 14.50 7.44
C ASN A 408 -3.04 16.03 7.26
N ILE A 409 -2.30 16.49 6.25
CA ILE A 409 -2.10 17.92 6.00
C ILE A 409 -3.41 18.59 5.52
N THR A 410 -4.25 17.88 4.77
CA THR A 410 -5.50 18.41 4.22
C THR A 410 -6.50 18.75 5.33
N ASP A 411 -6.70 17.83 6.27
CA ASP A 411 -7.58 18.01 7.42
C ASP A 411 -7.09 19.16 8.30
N PHE A 412 -5.78 19.29 8.48
CA PHE A 412 -5.18 20.40 9.21
C PHE A 412 -5.49 21.75 8.57
N GLU A 413 -5.47 21.84 7.24
CA GLU A 413 -5.78 23.09 6.54
C GLU A 413 -7.24 23.49 6.60
N LEU A 414 -8.14 22.50 6.53
CA LEU A 414 -9.59 22.71 6.47
C LEU A 414 -10.20 22.96 7.86
N ASN A 415 -9.70 22.27 8.89
CA ASN A 415 -10.38 22.23 10.20
C ASN A 415 -9.71 23.10 11.27
N THR A 416 -8.47 23.55 11.06
CA THR A 416 -7.74 24.36 12.06
C THR A 416 -7.95 25.86 11.82
N ARG A 417 -8.85 26.47 12.61
CA ARG A 417 -9.23 27.89 12.51
C ARG A 417 -8.16 28.86 13.01
N GLU A 418 -7.38 28.47 14.01
CA GLU A 418 -6.30 29.28 14.58
C GLU A 418 -4.97 28.55 14.46
N ARG A 419 -4.03 29.13 13.70
CA ARG A 419 -2.69 28.59 13.49
C ARG A 419 -1.74 29.38 14.38
N THR A 420 -1.14 28.71 15.35
CA THR A 420 -0.23 29.29 16.33
C THR A 420 1.20 29.41 15.77
N GLY A 421 1.53 28.65 14.73
CA GLY A 421 2.87 28.57 14.14
C GLY A 421 3.83 27.68 14.93
N TYR A 422 3.39 27.12 16.05
CA TYR A 422 4.15 26.17 16.88
C TYR A 422 3.77 24.72 16.60
N GLU A 423 2.89 24.48 15.63
CA GLU A 423 2.48 23.14 15.25
C GLU A 423 3.66 22.37 14.66
N ILE A 424 3.79 21.12 15.09
CA ILE A 424 4.85 20.24 14.63
C ILE A 424 4.26 19.12 13.78
N PHE A 425 4.99 18.77 12.73
CA PHE A 425 4.64 17.72 11.79
C PHE A 425 5.55 16.55 12.08
N VAL A 426 5.00 15.49 12.65
CA VAL A 426 5.73 14.29 13.05
C VAL A 426 5.44 13.19 12.04
N CYS A 427 6.50 12.65 11.44
CA CYS A 427 6.41 11.58 10.46
C CYS A 427 7.31 10.41 10.88
N VAL A 428 6.72 9.22 10.98
CA VAL A 428 7.44 7.97 11.28
C VAL A 428 7.52 7.17 9.99
N VAL A 429 8.73 6.87 9.54
CA VAL A 429 9.01 6.28 8.23
C VAL A 429 9.80 5.00 8.38
N LYS A 430 9.45 3.98 7.60
CA LYS A 430 10.21 2.74 7.46
C LYS A 430 11.59 3.00 6.88
N LYS A 431 12.63 2.37 7.41
CA LYS A 431 14.01 2.43 6.91
C LYS A 431 14.30 1.24 5.99
N VAL A 432 13.44 1.02 4.98
CA VAL A 432 13.55 -0.12 4.04
C VAL A 432 14.25 0.28 2.74
N GLY A 433 14.27 1.58 2.41
CA GLY A 433 15.00 2.12 1.28
C GLY A 433 15.76 3.41 1.61
N CYS A 434 16.81 3.70 0.85
CA CYS A 434 17.48 5.00 0.94
C CYS A 434 16.60 6.13 0.39
N GLU A 435 15.72 5.86 -0.57
CA GLU A 435 14.95 6.91 -1.28
C GLU A 435 13.95 7.64 -0.38
N ALA A 436 13.08 6.92 0.34
CA ALA A 436 12.13 7.56 1.25
C ALA A 436 12.87 8.31 2.37
N PHE A 437 13.85 7.67 3.01
CA PHE A 437 14.68 8.33 4.02
C PHE A 437 15.33 9.62 3.49
N LEU A 438 15.92 9.58 2.29
CA LEU A 438 16.54 10.75 1.66
C LEU A 438 15.51 11.81 1.26
N GLY A 439 14.32 11.41 0.82
CA GLY A 439 13.21 12.32 0.52
C GLY A 439 12.79 13.10 1.75
N PHE A 440 12.56 12.42 2.87
CA PHE A 440 12.22 13.05 4.14
C PHE A 440 13.38 13.87 4.71
N ALA A 441 14.61 13.36 4.70
CA ALA A 441 15.77 14.10 5.18
C ALA A 441 16.08 15.35 4.32
N GLY A 442 15.83 15.28 3.02
CA GLY A 442 16.11 16.35 2.05
C GLY A 442 15.25 17.60 2.23
N ILE A 443 14.06 17.48 2.83
CA ILE A 443 13.19 18.61 3.19
C ILE A 443 13.85 19.53 4.23
N GLY A 444 14.82 19.01 5.00
CA GLY A 444 15.44 19.72 6.12
C GLY A 444 14.60 19.65 7.39
N PRO A 445 14.38 18.44 7.95
CA PRO A 445 13.79 18.28 9.28
C PRO A 445 14.67 18.95 10.33
N TYR A 446 14.06 19.49 11.39
CA TYR A 446 14.83 20.00 12.53
C TYR A 446 15.21 18.89 13.53
N HIS A 447 14.55 17.72 13.44
CA HIS A 447 14.85 16.53 14.24
C HIS A 447 14.71 15.25 13.41
N VAL A 448 15.66 14.35 13.60
CA VAL A 448 15.66 12.99 13.05
C VAL A 448 16.13 12.06 14.16
N SER A 449 15.42 10.96 14.41
CA SER A 449 15.87 9.97 15.40
C SER A 449 17.26 9.43 15.05
N GLU A 450 18.14 9.32 16.04
CA GLU A 450 19.54 8.91 15.83
C GLU A 450 19.68 7.47 15.34
N ASN A 451 18.80 6.58 15.82
CA ASN A 451 18.79 5.17 15.46
C ASN A 451 17.36 4.62 15.52
N PRO A 452 17.13 3.40 14.98
CA PRO A 452 15.79 2.83 14.94
C PRO A 452 15.16 2.55 16.31
N GLU A 453 15.97 2.24 17.33
CA GLU A 453 15.48 1.98 18.69
C GLU A 453 14.88 3.26 19.31
N LYS A 454 15.60 4.37 19.25
CA LYS A 454 15.10 5.69 19.64
C LYS A 454 13.90 6.12 18.80
N GLY A 455 13.88 5.77 17.51
CA GLY A 455 12.72 6.02 16.64
C GLY A 455 11.45 5.34 17.14
N ILE A 456 11.56 4.11 17.64
CA ILE A 456 10.43 3.37 18.26
C ILE A 456 10.00 4.04 19.56
N GLU A 457 10.94 4.41 20.43
CA GLU A 457 10.65 5.09 21.69
C GLU A 457 9.94 6.43 21.46
N GLU A 458 10.50 7.29 20.60
CA GLU A 458 9.92 8.60 20.25
C GLU A 458 8.56 8.44 19.56
N SER A 459 8.40 7.45 18.68
CA SER A 459 7.11 7.16 18.03
C SER A 459 6.04 6.82 19.04
N LYS A 460 6.33 6.01 20.06
CA LYS A 460 5.35 5.64 21.10
C LYS A 460 4.89 6.83 21.94
N LEU A 461 5.75 7.82 22.14
CA LEU A 461 5.41 9.04 22.89
C LEU A 461 4.41 9.92 22.13
N TYR A 462 4.45 9.91 20.79
CA TYR A 462 3.53 10.66 19.93
C TYR A 462 2.30 9.86 19.50
N PHE A 463 2.44 8.55 19.30
CA PHE A 463 1.42 7.64 18.80
C PHE A 463 1.31 6.42 19.74
N PRO A 464 0.67 6.56 20.91
CA PRO A 464 0.43 5.41 21.81
C PRO A 464 -0.55 4.42 21.16
N ASP A 465 -0.25 3.11 21.25
CA ASP A 465 -1.05 2.03 20.66
C ASP A 465 -2.51 2.04 21.18
N VAL A 466 -3.49 2.05 20.27
CA VAL A 466 -4.94 2.07 20.58
C VAL A 466 -5.50 0.65 20.84
N THR A 467 -4.67 -0.39 20.96
CA THR A 467 -5.10 -1.80 20.97
C THR A 467 -5.27 -2.42 22.38
N ALA A 468 -5.62 -1.64 23.41
CA ALA A 468 -5.72 -2.16 24.80
C ALA A 468 -7.06 -1.87 25.51
N SER A 469 -8.18 -1.80 24.78
CA SER A 469 -9.48 -1.50 25.40
C SER A 469 -10.65 -2.16 24.69
N GLU A 470 -10.65 -3.48 24.50
CA GLU A 470 -11.87 -4.24 24.14
C GLU A 470 -11.65 -5.75 24.34
N GLU A 471 -11.35 -6.17 25.57
CA GLU A 471 -11.45 -7.59 25.95
C GLU A 471 -12.12 -7.69 27.32
N THR A 472 -13.45 -7.83 27.32
CA THR A 472 -14.19 -8.60 28.33
C THR A 472 -15.64 -8.74 27.86
N GLN A 473 -15.95 -9.90 27.28
CA GLN A 473 -17.20 -10.62 27.53
C GLN A 473 -17.03 -12.05 27.00
N SER A 474 -16.77 -12.96 27.94
CA SER A 474 -16.94 -14.40 27.71
C SER A 474 -18.43 -14.70 27.91
N ASP A 475 -19.11 -15.08 26.84
CA ASP A 475 -20.47 -15.62 26.90
C ASP A 475 -20.41 -17.10 26.51
N ASP A 476 -20.64 -17.97 27.48
CA ASP A 476 -21.44 -19.19 27.32
C ASP A 476 -21.74 -19.76 28.71
N GLU A 477 -22.73 -19.17 29.39
CA GLU A 477 -23.67 -19.94 30.19
C GLU A 477 -24.86 -20.30 29.29
N GLU A 478 -25.10 -21.60 29.10
CA GLU A 478 -26.25 -22.12 28.39
C GLU A 478 -27.56 -21.69 29.06
N LYS A 479 -28.47 -21.05 28.29
CA LYS A 479 -29.90 -21.06 28.58
C LYS A 479 -30.66 -21.90 27.55
N PRO A 480 -31.64 -22.72 27.96
CA PRO A 480 -32.49 -23.45 27.04
C PRO A 480 -33.38 -22.48 26.25
N GLU A 481 -33.42 -22.63 24.93
CA GLU A 481 -34.40 -21.96 24.07
C GLU A 481 -35.81 -22.49 24.41
N GLU A 482 -36.68 -21.60 24.90
CA GLU A 482 -38.11 -21.86 25.05
C GLU A 482 -38.75 -22.08 23.69
N LEU A 483 -39.58 -23.13 23.62
CA LEU A 483 -40.43 -23.48 22.50
C LEU A 483 -41.42 -22.35 22.22
N ILE A 484 -41.41 -21.82 20.99
CA ILE A 484 -42.47 -20.93 20.51
C ILE A 484 -43.70 -21.80 20.24
N GLU A 485 -44.63 -21.86 21.19
CA GLU A 485 -45.99 -22.29 20.93
C GLU A 485 -46.69 -21.22 20.07
N ASN A 486 -47.06 -21.58 18.85
CA ASN A 486 -48.09 -20.86 18.09
C ASN A 486 -49.46 -21.24 18.67
N PRO A 487 -50.35 -20.25 18.90
CA PRO A 487 -51.78 -20.50 18.84
C PRO A 487 -52.39 -19.68 17.70
N GLU A 488 -52.66 -20.33 16.57
CA GLU A 488 -53.77 -19.93 15.73
C GLU A 488 -55.07 -20.42 16.38
N GLY A 489 -56.08 -19.54 16.40
CA GLY A 489 -57.49 -19.94 16.49
C GLY A 489 -58.24 -19.45 17.72
N ASN A 490 -58.80 -18.25 17.64
CA ASN A 490 -60.25 -18.14 17.83
C ASN A 490 -60.81 -16.85 17.21
N GLN A 491 -61.60 -17.05 16.17
CA GLN A 491 -62.69 -16.14 15.79
C GLN A 491 -63.75 -16.18 16.90
N ASN A 492 -64.22 -15.01 17.35
CA ASN A 492 -65.66 -14.65 17.46
C ASN A 492 -65.89 -13.46 18.39
N GLU A 493 -66.80 -12.58 17.93
CA GLU A 493 -67.62 -11.62 18.69
C GLU A 493 -66.84 -10.45 19.36
N THR A 494 -66.94 -9.20 18.90
CA THR A 494 -68.13 -8.39 18.61
C THR A 494 -67.76 -7.17 17.77
#